data_AF-A0A6N2I631-F1
#
_entry.id   AF-A0A6N2I631-F1
#
_cell.length_a   1.000
_cell.length_b   1.000
_cell.length_c   1.000
_cell.angle_alpha   90.00
_cell.angle_beta   90.00
_cell.angle_gamma   90.00
#
_symmetry.space_group_name_H-M   'P 1'
#
loop_
_entity.id
_entity.type
_entity.pdbx_description
1 polymer ?
#
loop_
_entity_poly.entity_id
_entity_poly.type
_entity_poly.pdbx_seq_one_letter_code
_entity_poly.pdbx_strand_id
1 'polypeptide(L)'
;MIAPLLVCFAGPFALMASPLLVLPTVSAARWASTRFTGRDAWWWVPVIASVVAAAGTAALGAAWDLGPGPSALGWPAATTSLTAAALVARRTALRGGRVRHVLGWGAVVAVAVFAIGTGVFATGLVPEYRPPRIDTAELSRSWTDGEGGTLRLDADGTARADGLTDHAEADGDDAEPTAAKYRCSGRGTWSHTEGESTTWDQRVWIRIEGCPGLGDPDGWQVGGTPDRLELAIGYGDPDAPDWYTLTPR
;
A
#
# COMPACT_ATOMS: atom_id res chain seq x y z
N MET A 1 12.83 5.01 -4.21
CA MET A 1 12.43 6.33 -4.75
C MET A 1 11.02 6.75 -4.28
N ILE A 2 10.75 6.74 -2.96
CA ILE A 2 9.38 6.93 -2.41
C ILE A 2 9.16 8.34 -1.80
N ALA A 3 10.25 9.07 -1.56
CA ALA A 3 10.22 10.42 -1.01
C ALA A 3 9.39 11.45 -1.83
N PRO A 4 9.39 11.44 -3.18
CA PRO A 4 8.56 12.37 -3.95
C PRO A 4 7.07 12.04 -3.82
N LEU A 5 6.73 10.75 -3.73
CA LEU A 5 5.36 10.25 -3.73
C LEU A 5 4.64 10.53 -2.39
N LEU A 6 5.36 10.35 -1.27
CA LEU A 6 4.88 10.75 0.06
C LEU A 6 4.71 12.27 0.21
N VAL A 7 5.60 13.05 -0.40
CA VAL A 7 5.52 14.52 -0.36
C VAL A 7 4.38 15.05 -1.23
N CYS A 8 4.17 14.48 -2.42
CA CYS A 8 3.17 14.96 -3.37
C CYS A 8 1.73 14.52 -3.03
N PHE A 9 1.52 13.34 -2.45
CA PHE A 9 0.17 12.80 -2.25
C PHE A 9 -0.31 12.79 -0.78
N ALA A 10 0.55 12.44 0.18
CA ALA A 10 0.12 12.34 1.59
C ALA A 10 0.07 13.71 2.30
N GLY A 11 0.99 14.62 1.96
CA GLY A 11 1.06 15.97 2.53
C GLY A 11 -0.21 16.80 2.32
N PRO A 12 -0.73 16.94 1.08
CA PRO A 12 -1.94 17.72 0.81
C PRO A 12 -3.21 17.11 1.41
N PHE A 13 -3.34 15.78 1.42
CA PHE A 13 -4.47 15.08 2.04
C PHE A 13 -4.48 15.24 3.56
N ALA A 14 -3.33 15.17 4.22
CA ALA A 14 -3.23 15.45 5.66
C ALA A 14 -3.53 16.92 6.00
N LEU A 15 -3.12 17.87 5.14
CA LEU A 15 -3.42 19.29 5.26
C LEU A 15 -4.93 19.60 5.08
N MET A 16 -5.61 18.89 4.17
CA MET A 16 -7.05 19.04 3.91
C MET A 16 -7.93 18.30 4.94
N ALA A 17 -7.50 17.14 5.42
CA ALA A 17 -8.21 16.38 6.45
C ALA A 17 -8.17 17.09 7.83
N SER A 18 -7.13 17.89 8.08
CA SER A 18 -6.95 18.64 9.35
C SER A 18 -8.13 19.55 9.71
N PRO A 19 -8.60 20.50 8.86
CA PRO A 19 -9.78 21.31 9.18
C PRO A 19 -11.07 20.49 9.22
N LEU A 20 -11.20 19.47 8.37
CA LEU A 20 -12.38 18.60 8.26
C LEU A 20 -12.59 17.69 9.47
N LEU A 21 -11.54 17.34 10.23
CA LEU A 21 -11.64 16.55 11.45
C LEU A 21 -11.60 17.42 12.72
N VAL A 22 -10.80 18.49 12.73
CA VAL A 22 -10.63 19.33 13.93
C VAL A 22 -11.88 20.14 14.22
N LEU A 23 -12.53 20.72 13.21
CA LEU A 23 -13.74 21.52 13.39
C LEU A 23 -14.93 20.70 13.94
N PRO A 24 -15.29 19.52 13.39
CA PRO A 24 -16.37 18.71 13.95
C PRO A 24 -16.02 18.12 15.31
N THR A 25 -14.76 17.80 15.58
CA THR A 25 -14.33 17.31 16.91
C THR A 25 -14.53 18.38 17.97
N VAL A 26 -14.14 19.63 17.67
CA VAL A 26 -14.31 20.76 18.60
C VAL A 26 -15.78 21.13 18.77
N SER A 27 -16.59 21.11 17.70
CA SER A 27 -18.02 21.40 17.80
C SER A 27 -18.80 20.30 18.53
N ALA A 28 -18.47 19.02 18.28
CA ALA A 28 -19.05 17.87 18.98
C ALA A 28 -18.67 17.85 20.46
N ALA A 29 -17.40 18.14 20.81
CA ALA A 29 -16.98 18.26 22.20
C ALA A 29 -17.70 19.41 22.94
N ARG A 30 -17.97 20.51 22.23
CA ARG A 30 -18.69 21.68 22.78
C ARG A 30 -20.19 21.43 22.91
N TRP A 31 -20.79 20.66 22.00
CA TRP A 31 -22.17 20.20 22.10
C TRP A 31 -22.34 19.20 23.25
N ALA A 32 -21.44 18.22 23.37
CA ALA A 32 -21.47 17.25 24.45
C ALA A 32 -21.27 17.93 25.82
N SER A 33 -20.37 18.91 25.90
CA SER A 33 -20.13 19.65 27.15
C SER A 33 -21.35 20.47 27.57
N THR A 34 -22.00 21.18 26.66
CA THR A 34 -23.21 21.95 26.99
C THR A 34 -24.40 21.05 27.28
N ARG A 35 -24.56 19.93 26.57
CA ARG A 35 -25.73 19.04 26.70
C ARG A 35 -25.69 18.16 27.96
N PHE A 36 -24.53 17.65 28.33
CA PHE A 36 -24.38 16.70 29.44
C PHE A 36 -23.88 17.35 30.74
N THR A 37 -23.12 18.44 30.64
CA THR A 37 -22.58 19.12 31.83
C THR A 37 -23.12 20.52 32.06
N GLY A 38 -23.90 21.08 31.13
CA GLY A 38 -24.48 22.43 31.24
C GLY A 38 -23.45 23.56 31.17
N ARG A 39 -22.16 23.22 31.01
CA ARG A 39 -21.02 24.15 30.98
C ARG A 39 -19.96 23.64 30.02
N ASP A 40 -19.20 24.56 29.44
CA ASP A 40 -18.16 24.19 28.50
C ASP A 40 -16.94 23.57 29.22
N ALA A 41 -16.92 22.25 29.35
CA ALA A 41 -15.90 21.48 30.03
C ALA A 41 -14.78 20.98 29.09
N TRP A 42 -13.52 21.21 29.47
CA TRP A 42 -12.33 20.91 28.67
C TRP A 42 -12.02 19.42 28.52
N TRP A 43 -12.47 18.58 29.45
CA TRP A 43 -12.21 17.14 29.47
C TRP A 43 -13.02 16.33 28.45
N TRP A 44 -14.05 16.92 27.80
CA TRP A 44 -14.75 16.25 26.69
C TRP A 44 -13.92 16.17 25.41
N VAL A 45 -12.89 17.01 25.26
CA VAL A 45 -12.02 17.05 24.09
C VAL A 45 -11.22 15.74 23.91
N PRO A 46 -10.47 15.23 24.90
CA PRO A 46 -9.78 13.94 24.77
C PRO A 46 -10.72 12.76 24.55
N VAL A 47 -11.93 12.78 25.13
CA VAL A 47 -12.92 11.70 24.99
C VAL A 47 -13.41 11.60 23.55
N ILE A 48 -13.82 12.73 22.95
CA ILE A 48 -14.28 12.76 21.55
C ILE A 48 -13.11 12.51 20.58
N ALA A 49 -11.94 13.09 20.85
CA ALA A 49 -10.75 12.88 20.02
C ALA A 49 -10.31 11.41 20.00
N SER A 50 -10.43 10.71 21.12
CA SER A 50 -10.28 9.26 21.17
C SER A 50 -11.34 8.62 20.28
N VAL A 51 -12.64 8.77 20.54
CA VAL A 51 -13.68 8.10 19.72
C VAL A 51 -13.49 8.30 18.19
N VAL A 52 -13.14 9.51 17.74
CA VAL A 52 -12.88 9.82 16.33
C VAL A 52 -11.65 9.09 15.78
N ALA A 53 -10.54 9.05 16.52
CA ALA A 53 -9.37 8.30 16.10
C ALA A 53 -9.64 6.78 16.01
N ALA A 54 -10.67 6.25 16.70
CA ALA A 54 -10.91 4.80 16.82
C ALA A 54 -11.65 4.36 15.59
N ALA A 55 -12.68 5.12 15.25
CA ALA A 55 -13.38 4.99 14.01
C ALA A 55 -12.42 5.12 12.82
N GLY A 56 -11.52 6.11 12.83
CA GLY A 56 -10.54 6.30 11.77
C GLY A 56 -9.54 5.15 11.62
N THR A 57 -8.97 4.68 12.74
CA THR A 57 -8.01 3.55 12.72
C THR A 57 -8.68 2.23 12.39
N ALA A 58 -9.92 1.98 12.85
CA ALA A 58 -10.69 0.81 12.48
C ALA A 58 -11.08 0.79 10.99
N ALA A 59 -11.50 1.94 10.45
CA ALA A 59 -11.84 2.05 9.03
C ALA A 59 -10.61 1.86 8.12
N LEU A 60 -9.47 2.44 8.50
CA LEU A 60 -8.20 2.21 7.78
C LEU A 60 -7.72 0.77 7.91
N GLY A 61 -7.83 0.17 9.10
CA GLY A 61 -7.48 -1.24 9.29
C GLY A 61 -8.32 -2.17 8.42
N ALA A 62 -9.62 -1.91 8.32
CA ALA A 62 -10.55 -2.70 7.49
C ALA A 62 -10.35 -2.50 5.99
N ALA A 63 -10.03 -1.27 5.54
CA ALA A 63 -9.86 -1.00 4.12
C ALA A 63 -8.49 -1.44 3.56
N TRP A 64 -7.50 -1.69 4.43
CA TRP A 64 -6.12 -2.00 4.04
C TRP A 64 -5.63 -3.36 4.59
N ASP A 65 -6.53 -4.19 5.15
CA ASP A 65 -6.22 -5.48 5.79
C ASP A 65 -5.02 -5.42 6.76
N LEU A 66 -4.88 -4.30 7.48
CA LEU A 66 -3.79 -4.12 8.43
C LEU A 66 -4.05 -5.00 9.65
N GLY A 67 -3.13 -5.94 9.92
CA GLY A 67 -3.18 -6.78 11.10
C GLY A 67 -3.31 -5.98 12.41
N PRO A 68 -3.71 -6.60 13.52
CA PRO A 68 -4.01 -5.90 14.78
C PRO A 68 -2.80 -5.18 15.41
N GLY A 69 -1.57 -5.57 15.05
CA GLY A 69 -0.33 -4.97 15.60
C GLY A 69 -0.12 -3.50 15.22
N PRO A 70 0.01 -3.17 13.92
CA PRO A 70 0.12 -1.77 13.46
C PRO A 70 -1.04 -0.88 13.91
N SER A 71 -2.25 -1.42 13.92
CA SER A 71 -3.49 -0.75 14.32
C SER A 71 -3.50 -0.34 15.80
N ALA A 72 -2.89 -1.16 16.68
CA ALA A 72 -2.79 -0.90 18.11
C ALA A 72 -1.84 0.26 18.47
N LEU A 73 -0.83 0.53 17.63
CA LEU A 73 0.14 1.63 17.85
C LEU A 73 -0.30 2.95 17.20
N GLY A 74 -1.02 2.90 16.08
CA GLY A 74 -1.53 4.10 15.41
C GLY A 74 -2.63 4.82 16.21
N TRP A 75 -3.45 4.06 16.93
CA TRP A 75 -4.56 4.54 17.75
C TRP A 75 -4.18 5.54 18.87
N PRO A 76 -3.25 5.21 19.80
CA PRO A 76 -2.86 6.15 20.85
C PRO A 76 -2.16 7.38 20.28
N ALA A 77 -1.32 7.22 19.26
CA ALA A 77 -0.63 8.34 18.60
C ALA A 77 -1.59 9.31 17.90
N ALA A 78 -2.61 8.79 17.22
CA ALA A 78 -3.66 9.61 16.62
C ALA A 78 -4.47 10.35 17.69
N THR A 79 -4.82 9.66 18.78
CA THR A 79 -5.58 10.22 19.90
C THR A 79 -4.82 11.35 20.59
N THR A 80 -3.53 11.18 20.89
CA THR A 80 -2.71 12.23 21.53
C THR A 80 -2.55 13.44 20.62
N SER A 81 -2.37 13.21 19.33
CA SER A 81 -2.19 14.28 18.33
C SER A 81 -3.47 15.10 18.15
N LEU A 82 -4.63 14.44 18.01
CA LEU A 82 -5.94 15.09 17.89
C LEU A 82 -6.34 15.83 19.17
N THR A 83 -6.07 15.23 20.33
CA THR A 83 -6.35 15.86 21.64
C THR A 83 -5.53 17.14 21.82
N ALA A 84 -4.22 17.08 21.52
CA ALA A 84 -3.34 18.25 21.62
C ALA A 84 -3.80 19.36 20.67
N ALA A 85 -4.08 19.03 19.41
CA ALA A 85 -4.56 19.98 18.41
C ALA A 85 -5.90 20.64 18.83
N ALA A 86 -6.86 19.84 19.31
CA ALA A 86 -8.18 20.33 19.68
C ALA A 86 -8.16 21.19 20.96
N LEU A 87 -7.33 20.85 21.97
CA LEU A 87 -7.16 21.66 23.17
C LEU A 87 -6.48 23.00 22.87
N VAL A 88 -5.48 23.00 21.98
CA VAL A 88 -4.78 24.22 21.53
C VAL A 88 -5.73 25.10 20.70
N ALA A 89 -6.50 24.51 19.78
CA ALA A 89 -7.51 25.23 19.00
C ALA A 89 -8.59 25.87 19.89
N ARG A 90 -9.05 25.14 20.92
CA ARG A 90 -10.03 25.65 21.88
C ARG A 90 -9.47 26.80 22.72
N ARG A 91 -8.23 26.68 23.22
CA ARG A 91 -7.59 27.73 24.03
C ARG A 91 -7.31 29.01 23.23
N THR A 92 -7.11 28.87 21.93
CA THR A 92 -6.81 30.00 21.02
C THR A 92 -8.07 30.65 20.43
N ALA A 93 -9.13 29.89 20.17
CA ALA A 93 -10.45 30.42 19.81
C ALA A 93 -11.06 31.28 20.92
N LEU A 94 -10.82 30.92 22.19
CA LEU A 94 -11.20 31.73 23.35
C LEU A 94 -10.42 33.06 23.46
N ARG A 95 -9.32 33.23 22.70
CA ARG A 95 -8.47 34.44 22.69
C ARG A 95 -8.61 35.30 21.41
N GLY A 96 -9.59 35.02 20.54
CA GLY A 96 -9.95 35.91 19.42
C GLY A 96 -9.07 35.86 18.17
N GLY A 97 -8.20 34.85 18.02
CA GLY A 97 -7.29 34.72 16.88
C GLY A 97 -7.97 34.24 15.58
N ARG A 98 -8.13 35.15 14.61
CA ARG A 98 -8.70 34.91 13.27
C ARG A 98 -7.81 33.98 12.43
N VAL A 99 -8.37 32.87 11.92
CA VAL A 99 -8.03 32.02 10.74
C VAL A 99 -6.54 31.78 10.36
N ARG A 100 -5.70 32.82 10.28
CA ARG A 100 -4.24 32.74 10.03
C ARG A 100 -3.50 31.84 11.03
N HIS A 101 -3.98 31.73 12.27
CA HIS A 101 -3.38 30.83 13.25
C HIS A 101 -3.79 29.36 13.08
N VAL A 102 -4.98 29.09 12.53
CA VAL A 102 -5.38 27.71 12.17
C VAL A 102 -4.48 27.20 11.04
N LEU A 103 -4.17 28.06 10.06
CA LEU A 103 -3.18 27.77 9.01
C LEU A 103 -1.77 27.56 9.58
N GLY A 104 -1.34 28.40 10.52
CA GLY A 104 -0.04 28.26 11.18
C GLY A 104 0.10 26.94 11.97
N TRP A 105 -0.96 26.48 12.64
CA TRP A 105 -0.94 25.21 13.36
C TRP A 105 -1.12 24.00 12.45
N GLY A 106 -1.86 24.13 11.35
CA GLY A 106 -1.88 23.12 10.29
C GLY A 106 -0.48 22.89 9.72
N ALA A 107 0.31 23.95 9.54
CA ALA A 107 1.71 23.83 9.15
C ALA A 107 2.56 23.12 10.22
N VAL A 108 2.37 23.41 11.51
CA VAL A 108 3.09 22.71 12.59
C VAL A 108 2.75 21.22 12.63
N VAL A 109 1.48 20.85 12.49
CA VAL A 109 1.05 19.44 12.43
C VAL A 109 1.62 18.75 11.20
N ALA A 110 1.60 19.40 10.03
CA ALA A 110 2.20 18.87 8.82
C ALA A 110 3.71 18.64 8.99
N VAL A 111 4.43 19.59 9.61
CA VAL A 111 5.86 19.45 9.93
C VAL A 111 6.10 18.32 10.92
N ALA A 112 5.24 18.16 11.93
CA ALA A 112 5.35 17.07 12.91
C ALA A 112 5.13 15.70 12.25
N VAL A 113 4.09 15.55 11.42
CA VAL A 113 3.83 14.31 10.66
C VAL A 113 4.97 14.02 9.71
N PHE A 114 5.49 15.03 9.00
CA PHE A 114 6.63 14.87 8.12
C PHE A 114 7.89 14.46 8.89
N ALA A 115 8.18 15.08 10.02
CA ALA A 115 9.33 14.76 10.86
C ALA A 115 9.23 13.36 11.46
N ILE A 116 8.03 12.94 11.91
CA ILE A 116 7.79 11.58 12.41
C ILE A 116 7.92 10.57 11.26
N GLY A 117 7.26 10.79 10.13
CA GLY A 117 7.35 9.91 8.96
C GLY A 117 8.79 9.76 8.46
N THR A 118 9.51 10.88 8.35
CA THR A 118 10.93 10.88 7.97
C THR A 118 11.79 10.20 9.03
N GLY A 119 11.54 10.43 10.32
CA GLY A 119 12.27 9.80 11.42
C GLY A 119 12.07 8.29 11.47
N VAL A 120 10.83 7.81 11.33
CA VAL A 120 10.48 6.38 11.25
C VAL A 120 11.14 5.72 10.04
N PHE A 121 11.14 6.39 8.89
CA PHE A 121 11.81 5.88 7.68
C PHE A 121 13.34 5.88 7.82
N ALA A 122 13.93 6.97 8.30
CA ALA A 122 15.38 7.12 8.45
C ALA A 122 15.98 6.21 9.53
N THR A 123 15.21 5.87 10.56
CA THR A 123 15.63 4.92 11.62
C THR A 123 15.50 3.46 11.20
N GLY A 124 14.90 3.17 10.04
CA GLY A 124 14.66 1.80 9.57
C GLY A 124 13.64 1.03 10.41
N LEU A 125 12.86 1.72 11.25
CA LEU A 125 11.78 1.10 12.04
C LEU A 125 10.70 0.49 11.15
N VAL A 126 10.52 1.03 9.95
CA VAL A 126 9.79 0.39 8.86
C VAL A 126 10.83 -0.02 7.81
N PRO A 127 11.14 -1.32 7.69
CA PRO A 127 12.05 -1.77 6.65
C PRO A 127 11.43 -1.44 5.29
N GLU A 128 12.24 -0.82 4.42
CA GLU A 128 11.87 -0.66 3.02
C GLU A 128 11.59 -2.06 2.43
N TYR A 129 10.44 -2.23 1.79
CA TYR A 129 10.14 -3.46 1.10
C TYR A 129 11.23 -3.72 0.05
N ARG A 130 11.80 -4.92 0.09
CA ARG A 130 12.71 -5.44 -0.92
C ARG A 130 12.22 -6.81 -1.31
N PRO A 131 12.09 -7.11 -2.61
CA PRO A 131 11.77 -8.45 -3.04
C PRO A 131 12.74 -9.48 -2.43
N PRO A 132 12.26 -10.69 -2.12
CA PRO A 132 13.11 -11.76 -1.66
C PRO A 132 14.15 -12.09 -2.72
N ARG A 133 15.36 -12.40 -2.27
CA ARG A 133 16.39 -12.92 -3.18
C ARG A 133 16.11 -14.40 -3.37
N ILE A 134 15.95 -14.82 -4.62
CA ILE A 134 15.68 -16.21 -4.98
C ILE A 134 16.83 -16.74 -5.83
N ASP A 135 17.10 -18.03 -5.75
CA ASP A 135 18.05 -18.69 -6.66
C ASP A 135 17.33 -19.52 -7.73
N THR A 136 18.11 -20.07 -8.66
CA THR A 136 17.56 -20.94 -9.72
C THR A 136 16.95 -22.23 -9.18
N ALA A 137 17.42 -22.75 -8.04
CA ALA A 137 16.89 -23.96 -7.45
C ALA A 137 15.49 -23.74 -6.85
N GLU A 138 15.29 -22.61 -6.15
CA GLU A 138 14.00 -22.19 -5.60
C GLU A 138 13.00 -21.83 -6.71
N LEU A 139 13.47 -21.26 -7.82
CA LEU A 139 12.65 -21.00 -9.00
C LEU A 139 12.21 -22.28 -9.73
N SER A 140 13.03 -23.34 -9.67
CA SER A 140 12.81 -24.63 -10.36
C SER A 140 11.70 -25.48 -9.72
N ARG A 141 10.47 -24.96 -9.77
CA ARG A 141 9.28 -25.59 -9.20
C ARG A 141 8.05 -25.32 -10.06
N SER A 142 6.92 -25.83 -9.59
CA SER A 142 5.61 -25.52 -10.18
C SER A 142 5.04 -24.25 -9.55
N TRP A 143 4.41 -23.44 -10.38
CA TRP A 143 3.76 -22.17 -10.07
C TRP A 143 2.33 -22.21 -10.59
N THR A 144 1.43 -21.43 -10.00
CA THR A 144 0.02 -21.36 -10.37
C THR A 144 -0.51 -19.95 -10.29
N ASP A 145 -1.42 -19.61 -11.20
CA ASP A 145 -2.16 -18.34 -11.20
C ASP A 145 -3.38 -18.34 -10.27
N GLY A 146 -3.68 -19.48 -9.61
CA GLY A 146 -4.86 -19.65 -8.77
C GLY A 146 -6.17 -19.86 -9.53
N GLU A 147 -6.16 -19.73 -10.86
CA GLU A 147 -7.33 -19.85 -11.75
C GLU A 147 -7.32 -21.14 -12.57
N GLY A 148 -6.37 -22.04 -12.31
CA GLY A 148 -6.21 -23.32 -12.99
C GLY A 148 -5.06 -23.37 -13.98
N GLY A 149 -4.40 -22.24 -14.25
CA GLY A 149 -3.16 -22.18 -14.99
C GLY A 149 -1.97 -22.60 -14.13
N THR A 150 -1.03 -23.32 -14.75
CA THR A 150 0.22 -23.73 -14.10
C THR A 150 1.43 -23.52 -14.99
N LEU A 151 2.53 -23.11 -14.37
CA LEU A 151 3.85 -22.98 -14.98
C LEU A 151 4.80 -23.90 -14.23
N ARG A 152 5.48 -24.80 -14.92
CA ARG A 152 6.56 -25.59 -14.36
C ARG A 152 7.89 -25.14 -14.91
N LEU A 153 8.80 -24.79 -14.02
CA LEU A 153 10.18 -24.45 -14.33
C LEU A 153 11.06 -25.61 -13.84
N ASP A 154 11.76 -26.28 -14.74
CA ASP A 154 12.67 -27.37 -14.41
C ASP A 154 14.11 -26.86 -14.32
N ALA A 155 14.94 -27.50 -13.48
CA ALA A 155 16.30 -27.05 -13.19
C ALA A 155 17.26 -27.09 -14.40
N ASP A 156 16.87 -27.74 -15.48
CA ASP A 156 17.61 -27.80 -16.75
C ASP A 156 17.34 -26.60 -17.67
N GLY A 157 16.52 -25.64 -17.22
CA GLY A 157 16.10 -24.48 -18.01
C GLY A 157 14.89 -24.74 -18.91
N THR A 158 14.24 -25.91 -18.80
CA THR A 158 13.00 -26.21 -19.50
C THR A 158 11.81 -25.58 -18.78
N ALA A 159 10.90 -24.96 -19.53
CA ALA A 159 9.65 -24.41 -19.02
C ALA A 159 8.44 -25.07 -19.68
N ARG A 160 7.39 -25.31 -18.91
CA ARG A 160 6.11 -25.86 -19.39
C ARG A 160 4.96 -25.06 -18.82
N ALA A 161 4.15 -24.49 -19.71
CA ALA A 161 2.89 -23.84 -19.35
C ALA A 161 1.71 -24.77 -19.65
N ASP A 162 0.71 -24.74 -18.79
CA ASP A 162 -0.55 -25.44 -18.95
C ASP A 162 -1.68 -24.50 -18.49
N GLY A 163 -2.45 -23.99 -19.46
CA GLY A 163 -3.60 -23.11 -19.22
C GLY A 163 -3.28 -21.75 -18.58
N LEU A 164 -2.07 -21.20 -18.71
CA LEU A 164 -1.76 -19.86 -18.22
C LEU A 164 -2.49 -18.81 -19.05
N THR A 165 -2.94 -17.72 -18.44
CA THR A 165 -3.57 -16.63 -19.19
C THR A 165 -2.51 -15.80 -19.92
N ASP A 166 -2.65 -15.67 -21.23
CA ASP A 166 -1.89 -14.73 -22.05
C ASP A 166 -2.60 -13.37 -22.02
N HIS A 167 -2.21 -12.54 -21.06
CA HIS A 167 -2.83 -11.24 -20.84
C HIS A 167 -2.51 -10.21 -21.92
N ALA A 168 -1.42 -10.38 -22.68
CA ALA A 168 -1.09 -9.48 -23.79
C ALA A 168 -2.08 -9.64 -24.96
N GLU A 169 -2.57 -10.87 -25.20
CA GLU A 169 -3.63 -11.13 -26.19
C GLU A 169 -5.02 -10.76 -25.64
N ALA A 170 -5.17 -10.66 -24.32
CA ALA A 170 -6.42 -10.32 -23.64
C ALA A 170 -6.58 -8.81 -23.32
N ASP A 171 -5.79 -7.93 -23.94
CA ASP A 171 -5.76 -6.48 -23.66
C ASP A 171 -6.75 -5.65 -24.52
N GLY A 172 -7.94 -6.20 -24.81
CA GLY A 172 -8.99 -5.53 -25.59
C GLY A 172 -10.22 -5.19 -24.75
N ASP A 173 -10.93 -4.10 -25.09
CA ASP A 173 -12.13 -3.61 -24.37
C ASP A 173 -13.23 -4.68 -24.16
N ASP A 174 -13.27 -5.72 -25.00
CA ASP A 174 -14.23 -6.84 -24.95
C ASP A 174 -13.56 -8.20 -24.61
N ALA A 175 -12.31 -8.20 -24.15
CA ALA A 175 -11.59 -9.42 -23.82
C ALA A 175 -12.02 -9.93 -22.45
N GLU A 176 -12.61 -11.13 -22.40
CA GLU A 176 -12.73 -11.90 -21.16
C GLU A 176 -11.41 -12.69 -20.95
N PRO A 177 -10.53 -12.33 -20.01
CA PRO A 177 -9.20 -12.95 -19.87
C PRO A 177 -9.27 -14.46 -19.57
N THR A 178 -10.40 -14.90 -19.00
CA THR A 178 -10.66 -16.31 -18.69
C THR A 178 -11.11 -17.12 -19.89
N ALA A 179 -11.39 -16.50 -21.04
CA ALA A 179 -11.81 -17.20 -22.24
C ALA A 179 -10.73 -18.18 -22.72
N ALA A 180 -11.15 -19.37 -23.15
CA ALA A 180 -10.25 -20.45 -23.55
C ALA A 180 -9.23 -20.06 -24.65
N LYS A 181 -9.55 -19.05 -25.47
CA LYS A 181 -8.66 -18.53 -26.52
C LYS A 181 -7.42 -17.80 -25.98
N TYR A 182 -7.46 -17.33 -24.72
CA TYR A 182 -6.34 -16.66 -24.05
C TYR A 182 -5.60 -17.60 -23.10
N ARG A 183 -5.99 -18.87 -23.03
CA ARG A 183 -5.31 -19.88 -22.20
C ARG A 183 -4.21 -20.52 -23.02
N CYS A 184 -2.97 -20.27 -22.62
CA CYS A 184 -1.79 -20.75 -23.31
C CYS A 184 -1.18 -21.99 -22.64
N SER A 185 -0.86 -22.97 -23.48
CA SER A 185 -0.24 -24.23 -23.07
C SER A 185 0.87 -24.59 -24.04
N GLY A 186 2.05 -24.91 -23.53
CA GLY A 186 3.21 -25.14 -24.38
C GLY A 186 4.44 -25.56 -23.61
N ARG A 187 5.53 -25.72 -24.35
CA ARG A 187 6.87 -25.93 -23.80
C ARG A 187 7.78 -24.82 -24.29
N GLY A 188 8.87 -24.61 -23.59
CA GLY A 188 9.93 -23.72 -24.01
C GLY A 188 11.02 -23.67 -22.97
N THR A 189 11.60 -22.51 -22.76
CA THR A 189 12.78 -22.34 -21.91
C THR A 189 12.61 -21.21 -20.92
N TRP A 190 13.37 -21.27 -19.83
CA TRP A 190 13.50 -20.18 -18.89
C TRP A 190 14.95 -19.97 -18.47
N SER A 191 15.24 -18.77 -17.95
CA SER A 191 16.51 -18.43 -17.32
C SER A 191 16.30 -17.37 -16.25
N HIS A 192 17.26 -17.23 -15.33
CA HIS A 192 17.19 -16.28 -14.23
C HIS A 192 18.44 -15.41 -14.19
N THR A 193 18.23 -14.11 -14.03
CA THR A 193 19.27 -13.12 -13.75
C THR A 193 19.14 -12.72 -12.29
N GLU A 194 20.16 -12.98 -11.46
CA GLU A 194 20.11 -12.79 -9.99
C GLU A 194 20.16 -11.32 -9.52
N GLY A 195 20.20 -10.36 -10.46
CA GLY A 195 20.33 -8.92 -10.19
C GLY A 195 21.73 -8.55 -9.69
N GLU A 196 22.36 -7.55 -10.33
CA GLU A 196 23.76 -7.21 -10.02
C GLU A 196 23.91 -6.44 -8.71
N SER A 197 23.00 -5.51 -8.42
CA SER A 197 23.16 -4.53 -7.35
C SER A 197 22.04 -4.57 -6.30
N THR A 198 20.81 -4.88 -6.73
CA THR A 198 19.64 -4.94 -5.86
C THR A 198 18.75 -6.14 -6.18
N THR A 199 17.91 -6.55 -5.24
CA THR A 199 16.88 -7.57 -5.47
C THR A 199 15.75 -7.09 -6.40
N TRP A 200 15.78 -5.83 -6.84
CA TRP A 200 14.86 -5.32 -7.87
C TRP A 200 15.32 -5.61 -9.30
N ASP A 201 16.63 -5.85 -9.46
CA ASP A 201 17.25 -6.10 -10.76
C ASP A 201 17.13 -7.57 -11.19
N GLN A 202 16.62 -8.43 -10.29
CA GLN A 202 16.45 -9.85 -10.61
C GLN A 202 15.31 -10.04 -11.62
N ARG A 203 15.50 -10.96 -12.56
CA ARG A 203 14.55 -11.18 -13.63
C ARG A 203 14.50 -12.64 -14.07
N VAL A 204 13.28 -13.15 -14.26
CA VAL A 204 13.04 -14.49 -14.78
C VAL A 204 12.54 -14.36 -16.22
N TRP A 205 13.34 -14.84 -17.14
CA TRP A 205 13.03 -14.81 -18.57
C TRP A 205 12.35 -16.11 -18.93
N ILE A 206 11.12 -16.05 -19.41
CA ILE A 206 10.33 -17.22 -19.79
C ILE A 206 9.97 -17.08 -21.27
N ARG A 207 10.15 -18.14 -22.03
CA ARG A 207 9.71 -18.21 -23.42
C ARG A 207 9.00 -19.52 -23.63
N ILE A 208 7.70 -19.46 -23.94
CA ILE A 208 6.90 -20.63 -24.27
C ILE A 208 6.48 -20.53 -25.74
N GLU A 209 6.67 -21.61 -26.49
CA GLU A 209 6.25 -21.66 -27.88
C GLU A 209 4.73 -21.49 -27.99
N GLY A 210 4.29 -20.57 -28.85
CA GLY A 210 2.87 -20.26 -29.03
C GLY A 210 2.25 -19.35 -27.96
N CYS A 211 3.04 -18.88 -26.98
CA CYS A 211 2.59 -17.96 -25.92
C CYS A 211 3.46 -16.70 -25.89
N PRO A 212 3.40 -15.82 -26.91
CA PRO A 212 4.26 -14.66 -26.99
C PRO A 212 4.07 -13.69 -25.81
N GLY A 213 2.86 -13.55 -25.26
CA GLY A 213 2.61 -12.62 -24.14
C GLY A 213 3.12 -13.10 -22.79
N LEU A 214 3.54 -14.37 -22.66
CA LEU A 214 4.26 -14.84 -21.46
C LEU A 214 5.75 -14.48 -21.50
N GLY A 215 6.28 -14.08 -22.65
CA GLY A 215 7.67 -13.71 -22.86
C GLY A 215 7.85 -12.22 -23.06
N ASP A 216 7.65 -11.45 -22.00
CA ASP A 216 7.79 -9.99 -21.99
C ASP A 216 9.26 -9.52 -22.14
N PRO A 217 9.53 -8.40 -22.85
CA PRO A 217 10.88 -7.86 -23.03
C PRO A 217 11.56 -7.39 -21.73
N ASP A 218 10.81 -7.06 -20.69
CA ASP A 218 11.33 -6.68 -19.37
C ASP A 218 11.44 -7.87 -18.42
N GLY A 219 10.86 -9.02 -18.78
CA GLY A 219 10.91 -10.28 -18.05
C GLY A 219 10.05 -10.30 -16.78
N TRP A 220 9.89 -11.48 -16.18
CA TRP A 220 9.12 -11.65 -14.96
C TRP A 220 9.90 -11.16 -13.74
N GLN A 221 9.20 -10.47 -12.86
CA GLN A 221 9.72 -9.94 -11.61
C GLN A 221 9.46 -10.91 -10.46
N VAL A 222 10.44 -11.02 -9.57
CA VAL A 222 10.28 -11.75 -8.30
C VAL A 222 9.73 -10.78 -7.26
N GLY A 223 8.69 -11.18 -6.55
CA GLY A 223 7.99 -10.39 -5.55
C GLY A 223 7.62 -11.19 -4.30
N GLY A 224 6.70 -10.63 -3.51
CA GLY A 224 6.21 -11.23 -2.28
C GLY A 224 7.20 -11.15 -1.10
N THR A 225 7.16 -12.15 -0.23
CA THR A 225 8.05 -12.28 0.94
C THR A 225 8.81 -13.60 0.88
N PRO A 226 9.85 -13.82 1.70
CA PRO A 226 10.55 -15.09 1.75
C PRO A 226 9.61 -16.30 1.98
N ASP A 227 8.53 -16.13 2.72
CA ASP A 227 7.53 -17.18 3.00
C ASP A 227 6.39 -17.24 1.98
N ARG A 228 6.25 -16.21 1.13
CA ARG A 228 5.19 -16.08 0.13
C ARG A 228 5.77 -15.45 -1.13
N LEU A 229 6.49 -16.26 -1.90
CA LEU A 229 7.10 -15.85 -3.16
C LEU A 229 6.03 -15.59 -4.22
N GLU A 230 6.30 -14.64 -5.09
CA GLU A 230 5.44 -14.28 -6.22
C GLU A 230 6.30 -14.07 -7.47
N LEU A 231 5.81 -14.52 -8.62
CA LEU A 231 6.33 -14.15 -9.94
C LEU A 231 5.30 -13.29 -10.64
N ALA A 232 5.65 -12.06 -10.98
CA ALA A 232 4.73 -11.09 -11.57
C ALA A 232 5.25 -10.59 -12.92
N ILE A 233 4.33 -10.41 -13.87
CA ILE A 233 4.56 -9.77 -15.15
C ILE A 233 3.53 -8.65 -15.33
N GLY A 234 3.99 -7.50 -15.81
CA GLY A 234 3.10 -6.38 -16.10
C GLY A 234 2.40 -6.59 -17.45
N TYR A 235 1.17 -6.13 -17.57
CA TYR A 235 0.44 -6.08 -18.84
C TYR A 235 -0.49 -4.85 -18.89
N GLY A 236 -1.06 -4.56 -20.05
CA GLY A 236 -1.95 -3.43 -20.25
C GLY A 236 -1.19 -2.10 -20.40
N ASP A 237 -1.76 -1.02 -19.85
CA ASP A 237 -1.22 0.33 -19.98
C ASP A 237 0.15 0.47 -19.29
N PRO A 238 1.23 0.82 -20.02
CA PRO A 238 2.56 1.01 -19.43
C PRO A 238 2.63 2.08 -18.33
N ASP A 239 1.74 3.08 -18.34
CA ASP A 239 1.69 4.14 -17.33
C ASP A 239 0.92 3.69 -16.05
N ALA A 240 0.11 2.64 -16.16
CA ALA A 240 -0.66 2.06 -15.07
C ALA A 240 -0.86 0.54 -15.28
N PRO A 241 0.21 -0.26 -15.22
CA PRO A 241 0.15 -1.66 -15.62
C PRO A 241 -0.66 -2.47 -14.62
N ASP A 242 -1.46 -3.39 -15.16
CA ASP A 242 -2.02 -4.50 -14.41
C ASP A 242 -0.96 -5.60 -14.22
N TRP A 243 -1.17 -6.48 -13.25
CA TRP A 243 -0.17 -7.49 -12.86
C TRP A 243 -0.74 -8.89 -12.93
N TYR A 244 -0.13 -9.73 -13.76
CA TYR A 244 -0.39 -11.16 -13.75
C TYR A 244 0.61 -11.84 -12.83
N THR A 245 0.11 -12.51 -11.79
CA THR A 245 0.93 -13.03 -10.69
C THR A 245 0.79 -14.54 -10.57
N LEU A 246 1.92 -15.23 -10.42
CA LEU A 246 2.01 -16.65 -10.13
C LEU A 246 2.55 -16.86 -8.73
N THR A 247 1.98 -17.83 -8.03
CA THR A 247 2.44 -18.26 -6.71
C THR A 247 2.97 -19.69 -6.76
N PRO A 248 3.94 -20.05 -5.91
CA PRO A 248 4.48 -21.39 -5.89
C PRO A 248 3.41 -22.41 -5.44
N ARG A 249 3.35 -23.54 -6.16
CA ARG A 249 2.49 -24.69 -5.83
C ARG A 249 3.19 -25.69 -4.92
#